data_AF-A0A9X5CJX8-F1
#
_entry.id   AF-A0A9X5CJX8-F1
#
_cell.length_a   1.000
_cell.length_b   1.000
_cell.length_c   1.000
_cell.angle_alpha   90.00
_cell.angle_beta   90.00
_cell.angle_gamma   90.00
#
_symmetry.space_group_name_H-M   'P 1'
#
loop_
_entity.id
_entity.type
_entity.pdbx_description
1 polymer ?
#
loop_
_entity_poly.entity_id
_entity_poly.type
_entity_poly.pdbx_seq_one_letter_code
_entity_poly.pdbx_strand_id
1 'polypeptide(L)'
;MAPPRITTDLDHGGRWTSLRTGDREWLWRRQAPGRTTVAPGDAFIDAGGLEECVPTVRGTPDHGDAWARHWYRDGDTDRVDCERFGLTRRVRLRGDRAEIDYTLTADPGFRFVWAAHALLALSDRAVLHAAPGASTRLYPEAAPLVKKPWPAGAPWLEGEWPAPHGLRLDRFGPDDGTAVGAVVATDRACVHDGPEDRLTLSLQAEGQPVSVALWRNLGGWPEDDPYRSTGVEPMLGRVFDLAEAGDGDAARVPPSGEAGWRLTVTAACGCA
;
A
#
# COMPACT_ATOMS: atom_id res chain seq x y z
N MET A 1 20.77 -13.15 -6.73
CA MET A 1 20.08 -12.11 -7.51
C MET A 1 20.56 -10.74 -7.04
N ALA A 2 20.56 -9.72 -7.90
CA ALA A 2 20.84 -8.35 -7.45
C ALA A 2 19.65 -7.83 -6.62
N PRO A 3 19.87 -6.91 -5.65
CA PRO A 3 18.78 -6.34 -4.89
C PRO A 3 17.91 -5.45 -5.79
N PRO A 4 16.62 -5.25 -5.46
CA PRO A 4 15.78 -4.30 -6.16
C PRO A 4 16.38 -2.89 -6.14
N ARG A 5 16.26 -2.16 -7.25
CA ARG A 5 16.69 -0.76 -7.39
C ARG A 5 15.47 0.14 -7.22
N ILE A 6 15.58 1.12 -6.31
CA ILE A 6 14.52 2.08 -5.99
C ILE A 6 14.99 3.47 -6.40
N THR A 7 14.08 4.27 -6.99
CA THR A 7 14.29 5.69 -7.24
C THR A 7 13.16 6.48 -6.60
N THR A 8 13.51 7.54 -5.87
CA THR A 8 12.57 8.38 -5.14
C THR A 8 12.57 9.81 -5.67
N ASP A 9 11.40 10.44 -5.63
CA ASP A 9 11.19 11.86 -5.87
C ASP A 9 10.88 12.53 -4.53
N LEU A 10 11.86 13.25 -4.00
CA LEU A 10 11.72 13.91 -2.69
C LEU A 10 10.89 15.19 -2.77
N ASP A 11 10.86 15.87 -3.91
CA ASP A 11 10.12 17.12 -4.10
C ASP A 11 8.60 16.91 -4.00
N HIS A 12 8.16 15.69 -4.31
CA HIS A 12 6.76 15.34 -4.44
C HIS A 12 6.43 14.09 -3.62
N GLY A 13 6.45 14.19 -2.29
CA GLY A 13 5.94 13.15 -1.38
C GLY A 13 6.94 12.09 -0.97
N GLY A 14 8.21 12.22 -1.35
CA GLY A 14 9.17 11.13 -1.15
C GLY A 14 8.85 9.89 -2.01
N ARG A 15 7.92 10.03 -2.96
CA ARG A 15 7.31 8.99 -3.80
C ARG A 15 8.36 8.12 -4.48
N TRP A 16 8.13 6.81 -4.57
CA TRP A 16 8.96 5.96 -5.42
C TRP A 16 8.47 6.05 -6.85
N THR A 17 9.35 6.52 -7.74
CA THR A 17 9.06 6.67 -9.16
C THR A 17 9.52 5.47 -9.98
N SER A 18 10.33 4.58 -9.40
CA SER A 18 10.79 3.34 -10.03
C SER A 18 11.10 2.28 -8.96
N LEU A 19 10.72 1.03 -9.25
CA LEU A 19 11.16 -0.17 -8.52
C LEU A 19 11.52 -1.24 -9.54
N ARG A 20 12.81 -1.59 -9.64
CA ARG A 20 13.30 -2.54 -10.65
C ARG A 20 13.96 -3.76 -10.05
N THR A 21 13.68 -4.93 -10.62
CA THR A 21 14.46 -6.16 -10.40
C THR A 21 14.97 -6.66 -11.73
N GLY A 22 16.29 -6.72 -11.92
CA GLY A 22 16.86 -6.93 -13.26
C GLY A 22 16.38 -5.84 -14.22
N ASP A 23 15.70 -6.26 -15.29
CA ASP A 23 15.12 -5.37 -16.31
C ASP A 23 13.62 -5.09 -16.15
N ARG A 24 12.96 -5.77 -15.20
CA ARG A 24 11.54 -5.56 -14.91
C ARG A 24 11.34 -4.26 -14.13
N GLU A 25 10.54 -3.34 -14.67
CA GLU A 25 9.92 -2.25 -13.91
C GLU A 25 8.65 -2.77 -13.25
N TRP A 26 8.50 -2.57 -11.96
CA TRP A 26 7.34 -3.01 -11.20
C TRP A 26 6.30 -1.93 -11.00
N LEU A 27 6.67 -0.65 -10.98
CA LEU A 27 5.70 0.41 -10.67
C LEU A 27 4.94 0.85 -11.90
N TRP A 28 3.61 0.80 -11.80
CA TRP A 28 2.71 1.41 -12.75
C TRP A 28 2.75 2.93 -12.62
N ARG A 29 2.65 3.64 -13.74
CA ARG A 29 2.63 5.10 -13.79
C ARG A 29 1.68 5.56 -14.89
N ARG A 30 1.05 6.71 -14.67
CA ARG A 30 0.29 7.44 -15.68
C ARG A 30 0.72 8.89 -15.74
N GLN A 31 0.32 9.58 -16.80
CA GLN A 31 0.33 11.04 -16.80
C GLN A 31 -0.68 11.53 -15.77
N ALA A 32 -0.22 12.42 -14.90
CA ALA A 32 -0.98 12.98 -13.81
C ALA A 32 -0.72 14.48 -13.73
N PRO A 33 -1.36 15.27 -14.62
CA PRO A 33 -1.27 16.72 -14.59
C PRO A 33 -1.65 17.24 -13.19
N GLY A 34 -0.87 18.21 -12.69
CA GLY A 34 -1.07 18.77 -11.35
C GLY A 34 -0.31 18.06 -10.23
N ARG A 35 0.22 16.85 -10.44
CA ARG A 35 0.98 16.11 -9.39
C ARG A 35 2.17 16.89 -8.85
N THR A 36 2.81 17.74 -9.66
CA THR A 36 3.96 18.55 -9.28
C THR A 36 3.59 19.87 -8.58
N THR A 37 2.30 20.16 -8.44
CA THR A 37 1.80 21.42 -7.86
C THR A 37 0.84 21.19 -6.69
N VAL A 38 0.62 19.94 -6.28
CA VAL A 38 -0.23 19.61 -5.14
C VAL A 38 0.37 20.11 -3.84
N ALA A 39 -0.50 20.55 -2.94
CA ALA A 39 -0.19 20.89 -1.57
C ALA A 39 -0.85 19.91 -0.60
N PRO A 40 -0.36 19.82 0.66
CA PRO A 40 -1.03 19.02 1.69
C PRO A 40 -2.47 19.49 1.90
N GLY A 41 -3.42 18.54 1.89
CA GLY A 41 -4.85 18.83 1.98
C GLY A 41 -5.58 18.80 0.63
N ASP A 42 -4.87 18.90 -0.49
CA ASP A 42 -5.47 18.78 -1.82
C ASP A 42 -6.00 17.36 -2.07
N ALA A 43 -6.92 17.25 -3.04
CA ALA A 43 -7.40 15.97 -3.51
C ALA A 43 -6.24 15.10 -4.04
N PHE A 44 -6.27 13.81 -3.73
CA PHE A 44 -5.24 12.88 -4.16
C PHE A 44 -5.16 12.82 -5.70
N ILE A 45 -3.94 12.93 -6.23
CA ILE A 45 -3.67 12.79 -7.66
C ILE A 45 -2.91 11.49 -7.88
N ASP A 46 -3.60 10.48 -8.43
CA ASP A 46 -2.99 9.19 -8.73
C ASP A 46 -2.03 9.29 -9.93
N ALA A 47 -0.74 9.39 -9.63
CA ALA A 47 0.35 9.35 -10.60
C ALA A 47 0.95 7.95 -10.80
N GLY A 48 0.47 6.94 -10.07
CA GLY A 48 1.12 5.64 -9.92
C GLY A 48 2.30 5.67 -8.95
N GLY A 49 3.22 4.71 -9.05
CA GLY A 49 4.40 4.64 -8.19
C GLY A 49 4.09 4.02 -6.82
N LEU A 50 4.89 4.36 -5.81
CA LEU A 50 4.61 4.07 -4.41
C LEU A 50 4.55 5.39 -3.65
N GLU A 51 3.40 5.66 -3.04
CA GLU A 51 3.17 6.81 -2.16
C GLU A 51 3.11 6.33 -0.70
N GLU A 52 3.63 7.14 0.23
CA GLU A 52 3.45 6.89 1.67
C GLU A 52 2.15 7.54 2.17
N CYS A 53 1.11 6.72 2.35
CA CYS A 53 -0.16 7.17 2.92
C CYS A 53 -0.09 7.15 4.45
N VAL A 54 -0.17 8.32 5.09
CA VAL A 54 -0.11 8.46 6.56
C VAL A 54 -0.66 9.84 6.97
N PRO A 55 -1.53 9.95 7.99
CA PRO A 55 -1.87 8.94 9.00
C PRO A 55 -3.06 8.05 8.61
N THR A 56 -3.51 8.09 7.36
CA THR A 56 -4.62 7.27 6.86
C THR A 56 -4.49 7.03 5.35
N VAL A 57 -5.17 5.99 4.84
CA VAL A 57 -5.25 5.72 3.39
C VAL A 57 -6.47 6.42 2.80
N ARG A 58 -7.64 6.27 3.44
CA ARG A 58 -8.87 6.98 3.07
C ARG A 58 -9.23 7.97 4.17
N GLY A 59 -9.73 9.14 3.79
CA GLY A 59 -10.19 10.12 4.77
C GLY A 59 -10.18 11.54 4.22
N THR A 60 -10.09 12.50 5.14
CA THR A 60 -9.95 13.93 4.79
C THR A 60 -8.75 14.51 5.53
N PRO A 61 -7.61 14.77 4.85
CA PRO A 61 -7.38 14.54 3.42
C PRO A 61 -7.21 13.06 3.05
N ASP A 62 -7.55 12.75 1.81
CA ASP A 62 -7.35 11.41 1.22
C ASP A 62 -5.86 11.11 1.10
N HIS A 63 -5.46 9.87 1.39
CA HIS A 63 -4.05 9.42 1.45
C HIS A 63 -3.18 10.14 2.50
N GLY A 64 -3.79 10.93 3.39
CA GLY A 64 -3.11 11.60 4.47
C GLY A 64 -2.23 12.77 4.02
N ASP A 65 -1.16 13.02 4.78
CA ASP A 65 -0.45 14.30 4.79
C ASP A 65 0.93 14.23 4.11
N ALA A 66 1.58 13.06 4.09
CA ALA A 66 2.98 12.93 3.65
C ALA A 66 3.17 12.95 2.12
N TRP A 67 2.21 12.43 1.35
CA TRP A 67 2.33 12.19 -0.10
C TRP A 67 2.45 13.47 -0.95
N ALA A 68 1.94 14.60 -0.45
CA ALA A 68 1.98 15.89 -1.14
C ALA A 68 3.15 16.78 -0.70
N ARG A 69 3.92 16.38 0.33
CA ARG A 69 4.95 17.22 0.95
C ARG A 69 6.31 17.00 0.28
N HIS A 70 7.15 18.04 0.28
CA HIS A 70 8.58 17.87 0.05
C HIS A 70 9.22 17.13 1.24
N TRP A 71 10.09 16.17 0.92
CA TRP A 71 10.91 15.42 1.87
C TRP A 71 12.35 15.91 1.80
N TYR A 72 13.02 15.96 2.94
CA TYR A 72 14.42 16.35 3.03
C TYR A 72 15.30 15.11 3.12
N ARG A 73 16.53 15.20 2.58
CA ARG A 73 17.56 14.17 2.76
C ARG A 73 18.66 14.66 3.69
N ASP A 74 18.89 13.92 4.76
CA ASP A 74 20.04 14.07 5.65
C ASP A 74 20.85 12.76 5.65
N GLY A 75 22.01 12.79 5.00
CA GLY A 75 22.83 11.59 4.79
C GLY A 75 22.08 10.49 4.03
N ASP A 76 21.87 9.35 4.69
CA ASP A 76 21.14 8.18 4.17
C ASP A 76 19.65 8.16 4.56
N THR A 77 19.15 9.24 5.16
CA THR A 77 17.81 9.34 5.73
C THR A 77 16.97 10.35 4.97
N ASP A 78 15.83 9.90 4.44
CA ASP A 78 14.77 10.78 3.94
C ASP A 78 13.82 11.11 5.11
N ARG A 79 13.34 12.36 5.19
CA ARG A 79 12.47 12.85 6.27
C ARG A 79 11.37 13.74 5.76
N VAL A 80 10.18 13.61 6.33
CA VAL A 80 9.09 14.59 6.21
C VAL A 80 8.56 14.95 7.60
N ASP A 81 8.28 16.23 7.77
CA ASP A 81 7.66 16.79 8.98
C ASP A 81 6.22 17.19 8.66
N CYS A 82 5.28 16.54 9.34
CA CYS A 82 3.85 16.85 9.31
C CYS A 82 3.47 17.55 10.61
N GLU A 83 2.27 18.14 10.67
CA GLU A 83 1.85 18.91 11.85
C GLU A 83 1.82 18.06 13.14
N ARG A 84 1.42 16.79 13.02
CA ARG A 84 1.18 15.89 14.17
C ARG A 84 2.21 14.78 14.34
N PHE A 85 3.10 14.58 13.36
CA PHE A 85 4.10 13.53 13.37
C PHE A 85 5.27 13.87 12.44
N GLY A 86 6.43 13.29 12.71
CA GLY A 86 7.53 13.20 11.76
C GLY A 86 7.64 11.77 11.23
N LEU A 87 7.99 11.61 9.95
CA LEU A 87 8.29 10.31 9.36
C LEU A 87 9.71 10.33 8.77
N THR A 88 10.47 9.30 9.05
CA THR A 88 11.79 9.07 8.43
C THR A 88 11.83 7.73 7.72
N ARG A 89 12.65 7.65 6.67
CA ARG A 89 12.85 6.47 5.84
C ARG A 89 14.34 6.31 5.51
N ARG A 90 14.88 5.11 5.68
CA ARG A 90 16.23 4.73 5.23
C ARG A 90 16.16 3.53 4.30
N VAL A 91 16.71 3.66 3.10
CA VAL A 91 16.76 2.56 2.12
C VAL A 91 18.15 1.92 2.15
N ARG A 92 18.22 0.62 2.44
CA ARG A 92 19.46 -0.16 2.54
C ARG A 92 19.42 -1.35 1.62
N LEU A 93 20.43 -1.48 0.77
CA LEU A 93 20.60 -2.67 -0.06
C LEU A 93 21.41 -3.72 0.72
N ARG A 94 20.88 -4.95 0.78
CA ARG A 94 21.47 -6.09 1.50
C ARG A 94 21.34 -7.35 0.67
N GLY A 95 22.45 -7.81 0.07
CA GLY A 95 22.42 -9.01 -0.76
C GLY A 95 21.44 -8.88 -1.92
N ASP A 96 20.38 -9.69 -1.92
CA ASP A 96 19.32 -9.74 -2.94
C ASP A 96 18.02 -9.04 -2.54
N ARG A 97 18.06 -8.20 -1.49
CA ARG A 97 16.90 -7.45 -1.00
C ARG A 97 17.20 -5.98 -0.74
N ALA A 98 16.15 -5.17 -0.82
CA ALA A 98 16.12 -3.80 -0.32
C ALA A 98 15.35 -3.79 0.99
N GLU A 99 15.96 -3.28 2.05
CA GLU A 99 15.36 -3.07 3.36
C GLU A 99 15.10 -1.58 3.54
N ILE A 100 13.85 -1.22 3.84
CA ILE A 100 13.42 0.15 4.05
C ILE A 100 12.96 0.26 5.49
N ASP A 101 13.81 0.87 6.31
CA ASP A 101 13.53 1.14 7.72
C ASP A 101 12.77 2.46 7.83
N TYR A 102 11.62 2.43 8.50
CA TYR A 102 10.80 3.60 8.78
C TYR A 102 10.76 3.88 10.29
N THR A 103 10.64 5.14 10.64
CA THR A 103 10.35 5.56 12.03
C THR A 103 9.40 6.75 12.00
N LEU A 104 8.27 6.60 12.70
CA LEU A 104 7.31 7.67 12.95
C LEU A 104 7.46 8.17 14.38
N THR A 105 7.63 9.48 14.53
CA THR A 105 7.72 10.16 15.83
C THR A 105 6.47 11.02 16.04
N ALA A 106 5.77 10.84 17.16
CA ALA A 106 4.62 11.66 17.54
C ALA A 106 4.35 11.55 19.04
N ASP A 107 3.32 12.23 19.53
CA ASP A 107 2.88 12.09 20.93
C ASP A 107 2.50 10.62 21.23
N PRO A 108 2.89 10.09 22.41
CA PRO A 108 2.46 8.76 22.83
C PRO A 108 0.94 8.57 22.75
N GLY A 109 0.53 7.44 22.19
CA GLY A 109 -0.89 7.15 21.97
C GLY A 109 -1.44 7.69 20.65
N PHE A 110 -0.68 8.47 19.87
CA PHE A 110 -1.06 8.87 18.51
C PHE A 110 -1.38 7.62 17.67
N ARG A 111 -2.59 7.60 17.10
CA ARG A 111 -3.08 6.51 16.25
C ARG A 111 -2.84 6.88 14.80
N PHE A 112 -2.44 5.90 14.01
CA PHE A 112 -2.25 6.06 12.57
C PHE A 112 -2.47 4.76 11.82
N VAL A 113 -2.78 4.91 10.55
CA VAL A 113 -2.60 3.90 9.52
C VAL A 113 -1.46 4.37 8.62
N TRP A 114 -0.59 3.45 8.24
CA TRP A 114 0.43 3.70 7.24
C TRP A 114 0.28 2.67 6.13
N ALA A 115 0.36 3.08 4.87
CA ALA A 115 0.46 2.17 3.74
C ALA A 115 1.55 2.63 2.78
N ALA A 116 2.36 1.69 2.32
CA ALA A 116 3.15 1.85 1.11
C ALA A 116 2.23 1.59 -0.09
N HIS A 117 1.53 2.62 -0.57
CA HIS A 117 0.52 2.56 -1.62
C HIS A 117 1.19 2.33 -3.00
N ALA A 118 1.65 1.09 -3.21
CA ALA A 118 2.45 0.65 -4.35
C ALA A 118 1.56 0.17 -5.49
N LEU A 119 1.41 1.00 -6.51
CA LEU A 119 0.70 0.66 -7.74
C LEU A 119 1.64 -0.08 -8.70
N LEU A 120 1.31 -1.34 -8.96
CA LEU A 120 2.14 -2.28 -9.71
C LEU A 120 1.70 -2.39 -11.18
N ALA A 121 2.66 -2.43 -12.08
CA ALA A 121 2.48 -2.59 -13.53
C ALA A 121 2.29 -4.08 -13.88
N LEU A 122 1.14 -4.65 -13.51
CA LEU A 122 0.87 -6.08 -13.63
C LEU A 122 0.14 -6.46 -14.92
N SER A 123 0.49 -7.61 -15.50
CA SER A 123 -0.30 -8.21 -16.59
C SER A 123 -1.65 -8.76 -16.10
N ASP A 124 -2.50 -9.15 -17.05
CA ASP A 124 -3.76 -9.87 -16.80
C ASP A 124 -3.55 -11.27 -16.22
N ARG A 125 -2.38 -11.87 -16.42
CA ARG A 125 -2.00 -13.20 -15.90
C ARG A 125 -1.31 -13.15 -14.55
N ALA A 126 -1.08 -11.96 -13.99
CA ALA A 126 -0.42 -11.83 -12.70
C ALA A 126 -1.27 -12.47 -11.58
N VAL A 127 -0.58 -13.07 -10.61
CA VAL A 127 -1.17 -13.72 -9.44
C VAL A 127 -0.55 -13.14 -8.17
N LEU A 128 -1.40 -12.79 -7.22
CA LEU A 128 -1.00 -12.34 -5.88
C LEU A 128 -1.09 -13.50 -4.90
N HIS A 129 0.03 -13.80 -4.24
CA HIS A 129 0.14 -14.78 -3.18
C HIS A 129 0.22 -14.05 -1.83
N ALA A 130 -0.59 -14.50 -0.87
CA ALA A 130 -0.59 -14.11 0.52
C ALA A 130 -0.96 -15.35 1.36
N ALA A 131 -0.89 -15.25 2.69
CA ALA A 131 -1.20 -16.37 3.58
C ALA A 131 -2.61 -16.94 3.29
N PRO A 132 -2.74 -18.22 2.86
CA PRO A 132 -4.04 -18.84 2.64
C PRO A 132 -4.90 -18.82 3.91
N GLY A 133 -6.19 -18.52 3.78
CA GLY A 133 -7.08 -18.42 4.94
C GLY A 133 -6.91 -17.15 5.77
N ALA A 134 -6.02 -16.23 5.40
CA ALA A 134 -5.90 -14.95 6.08
C ALA A 134 -7.24 -14.19 6.04
N SER A 135 -7.64 -13.67 7.19
CA SER A 135 -8.81 -12.79 7.32
C SER A 135 -8.67 -11.61 6.36
N THR A 136 -9.69 -11.40 5.53
CA THR A 136 -9.72 -10.39 4.47
C THR A 136 -11.00 -9.58 4.57
N ARG A 137 -10.86 -8.27 4.70
CA ARG A 137 -11.96 -7.31 4.70
C ARG A 137 -12.19 -6.79 3.29
N LEU A 138 -13.36 -7.04 2.73
CA LEU A 138 -13.86 -6.39 1.51
C LEU A 138 -14.55 -5.08 1.88
N TYR A 139 -14.43 -4.07 1.04
CA TYR A 139 -15.09 -2.77 1.20
C TYR A 139 -16.31 -2.61 0.28
N PRO A 140 -17.20 -1.62 0.53
CA PRO A 140 -18.52 -1.54 -0.12
C PRO A 140 -18.50 -1.49 -1.66
N GLU A 141 -17.39 -1.11 -2.28
CA GLU A 141 -17.19 -1.17 -3.73
C GLU A 141 -17.28 -2.61 -4.27
N ALA A 142 -17.08 -3.62 -3.41
CA ALA A 142 -17.26 -5.03 -3.74
C ALA A 142 -18.73 -5.48 -3.74
N ALA A 143 -19.67 -4.68 -3.23
CA ALA A 143 -21.09 -5.03 -3.13
C ALA A 143 -21.71 -5.58 -4.42
N PRO A 144 -21.51 -4.99 -5.62
CA PRO A 144 -22.05 -5.53 -6.87
C PRO A 144 -21.40 -6.85 -7.31
N LEU A 145 -20.28 -7.26 -6.70
CA LEU A 145 -19.48 -8.41 -7.12
C LEU A 145 -19.65 -9.64 -6.22
N VAL A 146 -20.30 -9.47 -5.06
CA VAL A 146 -20.56 -10.56 -4.12
C VAL A 146 -21.99 -11.07 -4.26
N LYS A 147 -22.20 -12.38 -4.02
CA LYS A 147 -23.50 -13.01 -4.23
C LYS A 147 -24.57 -12.61 -3.21
N LYS A 148 -24.14 -12.22 -2.00
CA LYS A 148 -25.05 -11.85 -0.90
C LYS A 148 -25.17 -10.33 -0.87
N PRO A 149 -26.34 -9.78 -0.55
CA PRO A 149 -26.50 -8.35 -0.35
C PRO A 149 -25.52 -7.83 0.70
N TRP A 150 -24.98 -6.63 0.48
CA TRP A 150 -24.18 -5.94 1.46
C TRP A 150 -25.03 -5.64 2.71
N PRO A 151 -24.62 -6.04 3.92
CA PRO A 151 -25.38 -5.73 5.12
C PRO A 151 -25.46 -4.22 5.36
N ALA A 152 -26.64 -3.72 5.72
CA ALA A 152 -26.84 -2.31 5.97
C ALA A 152 -25.91 -1.79 7.08
N GLY A 153 -25.18 -0.71 6.80
CA GLY A 153 -24.26 -0.08 7.75
C GLY A 153 -22.98 -0.86 8.03
N ALA A 154 -22.72 -1.99 7.35
CA ALA A 154 -21.45 -2.70 7.49
C ALA A 154 -20.35 -1.94 6.74
N PRO A 155 -19.26 -1.52 7.41
CA PRO A 155 -18.15 -0.84 6.74
C PRO A 155 -17.31 -1.80 5.88
N TRP A 156 -17.32 -3.09 6.23
CA TRP A 156 -16.68 -4.15 5.46
C TRP A 156 -17.40 -5.49 5.63
N LEU A 157 -17.09 -6.42 4.72
CA LEU A 157 -17.41 -7.84 4.85
C LEU A 157 -16.12 -8.63 5.06
N GLU A 158 -16.09 -9.48 6.10
CA GLU A 158 -14.92 -10.32 6.38
C GLU A 158 -15.09 -11.74 5.80
N GLY A 159 -14.07 -12.20 5.08
CA GLY A 159 -13.96 -13.55 4.56
C GLY A 159 -12.50 -14.01 4.50
N GLU A 160 -12.25 -15.15 3.88
CA GLU A 160 -10.91 -15.75 3.82
C GLU A 160 -10.21 -15.52 2.48
N TRP A 161 -8.92 -15.19 2.53
CA TRP A 161 -8.04 -15.14 1.37
C TRP A 161 -7.90 -16.53 0.71
N PRO A 162 -7.93 -16.65 -0.63
CA PRO A 162 -7.91 -15.59 -1.65
C PRO A 162 -9.27 -15.17 -2.21
N ALA A 163 -10.35 -15.73 -1.68
CA ALA A 163 -11.67 -15.66 -2.28
C ALA A 163 -12.75 -15.24 -1.27
N PRO A 164 -12.60 -14.11 -0.56
CA PRO A 164 -13.59 -13.68 0.43
C PRO A 164 -14.96 -13.58 -0.24
N HIS A 165 -15.95 -14.28 0.32
CA HIS A 165 -17.30 -14.38 -0.24
C HIS A 165 -17.37 -14.86 -1.71
N GLY A 166 -16.38 -15.62 -2.16
CA GLY A 166 -16.28 -16.15 -3.52
C GLY A 166 -15.69 -15.18 -4.55
N LEU A 167 -15.34 -13.95 -4.16
CA LEU A 167 -14.68 -12.98 -5.03
C LEU A 167 -13.18 -13.24 -5.05
N ARG A 168 -12.66 -13.74 -6.19
CA ARG A 168 -11.23 -13.99 -6.37
C ARG A 168 -10.45 -12.68 -6.47
N LEU A 169 -9.62 -12.41 -5.47
CA LEU A 169 -8.79 -11.20 -5.40
C LEU A 169 -7.32 -11.45 -5.74
N ASP A 170 -6.89 -12.71 -5.74
CA ASP A 170 -5.53 -13.13 -6.08
C ASP A 170 -5.25 -13.14 -7.59
N ARG A 171 -6.26 -12.91 -8.43
CA ARG A 171 -6.17 -12.93 -9.89
C ARG A 171 -6.75 -11.66 -10.47
N PHE A 172 -6.00 -11.03 -11.38
CA PHE A 172 -6.38 -9.73 -11.92
C PHE A 172 -7.16 -9.83 -13.22
N GLY A 173 -6.76 -10.69 -14.16
CA GLY A 173 -7.50 -10.83 -15.43
C GLY A 173 -7.47 -9.58 -16.32
N PRO A 174 -8.20 -9.60 -17.45
CA PRO A 174 -8.38 -8.43 -18.30
C PRO A 174 -9.22 -7.36 -17.60
N ASP A 175 -9.27 -6.17 -18.19
CA ASP A 175 -10.12 -5.08 -17.72
C ASP A 175 -11.60 -5.51 -17.81
N ASP A 176 -12.31 -5.46 -16.68
CA ASP A 176 -13.70 -5.91 -16.54
C ASP A 176 -14.64 -4.80 -16.02
N GLY A 177 -14.13 -3.58 -15.89
CA GLY A 177 -14.89 -2.42 -15.40
C GLY A 177 -15.09 -2.40 -13.89
N THR A 178 -14.39 -3.25 -13.13
CA THR A 178 -14.53 -3.30 -11.67
C THR A 178 -13.41 -2.55 -10.94
N ALA A 179 -13.74 -2.00 -9.76
CA ALA A 179 -12.78 -1.43 -8.83
C ALA A 179 -13.10 -1.89 -7.41
N VAL A 180 -12.14 -2.50 -6.71
CA VAL A 180 -12.36 -3.13 -5.40
C VAL A 180 -11.19 -2.87 -4.46
N GLY A 181 -11.49 -2.42 -3.24
CA GLY A 181 -10.55 -2.38 -2.13
C GLY A 181 -10.70 -3.60 -1.21
N ALA A 182 -9.58 -4.14 -0.73
CA ALA A 182 -9.56 -5.13 0.33
C ALA A 182 -8.36 -4.94 1.26
N VAL A 183 -8.48 -5.41 2.51
CA VAL A 183 -7.36 -5.47 3.46
C VAL A 183 -7.17 -6.91 3.92
N VAL A 184 -6.01 -7.48 3.63
CA VAL A 184 -5.64 -8.87 3.94
C VAL A 184 -4.73 -8.87 5.17
N ALA A 185 -5.13 -9.58 6.22
CA ALA A 185 -4.40 -9.69 7.47
C ALA A 185 -3.16 -10.61 7.34
N THR A 186 -2.13 -10.10 6.69
CA THR A 186 -0.86 -10.78 6.44
C THR A 186 0.28 -9.78 6.45
N ASP A 187 1.46 -10.24 6.82
CA ASP A 187 2.69 -9.46 6.81
C ASP A 187 3.47 -9.57 5.50
N ARG A 188 2.99 -10.39 4.56
CA ARG A 188 3.71 -10.70 3.33
C ARG A 188 2.77 -10.89 2.14
N ALA A 189 3.15 -10.28 1.03
CA ALA A 189 2.60 -10.52 -0.29
C ALA A 189 3.70 -10.88 -1.28
N CYS A 190 3.41 -11.76 -2.24
CA CYS A 190 4.27 -12.05 -3.37
C CYS A 190 3.48 -12.01 -4.68
N VAL A 191 3.95 -11.23 -5.64
CA VAL A 191 3.34 -11.12 -6.97
C VAL A 191 4.15 -11.94 -7.97
N HIS A 192 3.45 -12.77 -8.73
CA HIS A 192 4.00 -13.56 -9.83
C HIS A 192 3.43 -13.03 -11.15
N ASP A 193 4.27 -12.53 -12.05
CA ASP A 193 3.82 -11.97 -13.33
C ASP A 193 4.57 -12.56 -14.52
N GLY A 194 4.29 -13.84 -14.81
CA GLY A 194 5.03 -14.63 -15.79
C GLY A 194 5.97 -15.65 -15.11
N PRO A 195 6.84 -16.33 -15.87
CA PRO A 195 7.62 -17.46 -15.35
C PRO A 195 8.68 -17.03 -14.33
N GLU A 196 9.34 -15.90 -14.54
CA GLU A 196 10.53 -15.48 -13.77
C GLU A 196 10.31 -14.21 -12.94
N ASP A 197 9.33 -13.38 -13.30
CA ASP A 197 9.07 -12.12 -12.61
C ASP A 197 8.36 -12.38 -11.28
N ARG A 198 9.09 -12.08 -10.20
CA ARG A 198 8.64 -12.21 -8.82
C ARG A 198 8.94 -10.94 -8.06
N LEU A 199 7.97 -10.48 -7.27
CA LEU A 199 8.17 -9.40 -6.30
C LEU A 199 7.57 -9.83 -4.97
N THR A 200 8.39 -9.91 -3.93
CA THR A 200 7.94 -10.08 -2.56
C THR A 200 8.03 -8.75 -1.82
N LEU A 201 6.95 -8.41 -1.12
CA LEU A 201 6.85 -7.32 -0.16
C LEU A 201 6.54 -7.92 1.21
N SER A 202 7.38 -7.67 2.21
CA SER A 202 7.14 -8.14 3.58
C SER A 202 7.38 -7.04 4.60
N LEU A 203 6.48 -6.93 5.57
CA LEU A 203 6.45 -5.87 6.55
C LEU A 203 6.66 -6.43 7.96
N GLN A 204 7.56 -5.81 8.71
CA GLN A 204 7.88 -6.20 10.09
C GLN A 204 7.66 -4.99 10.99
N ALA A 205 6.78 -5.12 11.98
CA ALA A 205 6.50 -4.08 12.96
C ALA A 205 6.10 -4.71 14.29
N GLU A 206 6.97 -4.65 15.29
CA GLU A 206 6.72 -5.26 16.58
C GLU A 206 5.56 -4.56 17.29
N GLY A 207 4.58 -5.34 17.76
CA GLY A 207 3.44 -4.82 18.52
C GLY A 207 2.44 -3.96 17.74
N GLN A 208 2.58 -3.86 16.41
CA GLN A 208 1.66 -3.10 15.55
C GLN A 208 0.81 -4.05 14.70
N PRO A 209 -0.43 -3.66 14.33
CA PRO A 209 -1.21 -4.40 13.34
C PRO A 209 -0.55 -4.30 11.97
N VAL A 210 -0.35 -5.44 11.31
CA VAL A 210 0.24 -5.53 9.97
C VAL A 210 -0.75 -6.18 9.02
N SER A 211 -0.91 -5.59 7.83
CA SER A 211 -1.74 -6.10 6.74
C SER A 211 -1.09 -5.81 5.38
N VAL A 212 -1.72 -6.33 4.33
CA VAL A 212 -1.56 -5.87 2.96
C VAL A 212 -2.89 -5.32 2.48
N ALA A 213 -2.92 -4.03 2.16
CA ALA A 213 -4.01 -3.43 1.41
C ALA A 213 -3.90 -3.83 -0.07
N LEU A 214 -5.05 -4.08 -0.69
CA LEU A 214 -5.19 -4.44 -2.09
C LEU A 214 -6.18 -3.49 -2.74
N TRP A 215 -5.72 -2.79 -3.77
CA TRP A 215 -6.57 -2.05 -4.69
C TRP A 215 -6.59 -2.77 -6.04
N ARG A 216 -7.75 -3.21 -6.48
CA ARG A 216 -7.93 -3.88 -7.78
C ARG A 216 -8.85 -3.04 -8.65
N ASN A 217 -8.27 -2.13 -9.44
CA ASN A 217 -8.98 -1.36 -10.45
C ASN A 217 -8.68 -1.89 -11.85
N LEU A 218 -9.68 -2.50 -12.47
CA LEU A 218 -9.63 -3.13 -13.78
C LEU A 218 -10.44 -2.30 -14.78
N GLY A 219 -10.24 -0.97 -14.76
CA GLY A 219 -10.99 -0.02 -15.57
C GLY A 219 -12.35 0.33 -15.01
N GLY A 220 -12.54 0.24 -13.68
CA GLY A 220 -13.80 0.59 -13.02
C GLY A 220 -13.81 1.96 -12.34
N TRP A 221 -12.65 2.59 -12.18
CA TRP A 221 -12.53 3.88 -11.49
C TRP A 221 -11.44 4.78 -12.10
N PRO A 222 -11.59 6.12 -12.03
CA PRO A 222 -12.79 6.87 -11.69
C PRO A 222 -13.89 6.71 -12.74
N GLU A 223 -15.13 7.04 -12.37
CA GLU A 223 -16.31 6.86 -13.24
C GLU A 223 -16.18 7.62 -14.58
N ASP A 224 -15.63 8.83 -14.54
CA ASP A 224 -15.54 9.71 -15.72
C ASP A 224 -14.35 9.41 -16.67
N ASP A 225 -13.27 8.81 -16.16
CA ASP A 225 -12.04 8.49 -16.90
C ASP A 225 -11.40 7.20 -16.36
N PRO A 226 -12.05 6.03 -16.54
CA PRO A 226 -11.60 4.80 -15.90
C PRO A 226 -10.27 4.30 -16.47
N TYR A 227 -9.44 3.72 -15.60
CA TYR A 227 -8.18 3.12 -15.98
C TYR A 227 -7.87 1.88 -15.15
N ARG A 228 -6.88 1.11 -15.60
CA ARG A 228 -6.35 -0.05 -14.86
C ARG A 228 -5.24 0.40 -13.90
N SER A 229 -5.39 0.10 -12.62
CA SER A 229 -4.33 0.22 -11.61
C SER A 229 -4.47 -0.88 -10.55
N THR A 230 -3.35 -1.40 -10.06
CA THR A 230 -3.37 -2.49 -9.07
C THR A 230 -2.42 -2.16 -7.93
N GLY A 231 -2.96 -1.89 -6.74
CA GLY A 231 -2.21 -1.63 -5.52
C GLY A 231 -1.96 -2.91 -4.73
N VAL A 232 -0.70 -3.17 -4.37
CA VAL A 232 -0.34 -4.20 -3.39
C VAL A 232 0.50 -3.53 -2.31
N GLU A 233 -0.12 -3.29 -1.16
CA GLU A 233 0.27 -2.18 -0.29
C GLU A 233 0.57 -2.68 1.13
N PRO A 234 1.84 -2.94 1.46
CA PRO A 234 2.24 -3.24 2.83
C PRO A 234 1.77 -2.13 3.76
N MET A 235 1.13 -2.52 4.85
CA MET A 235 0.35 -1.59 5.67
C MET A 235 0.51 -1.86 7.17
N LEU A 236 0.66 -0.79 7.95
CA LEU A 236 0.37 -0.79 9.38
C LEU A 236 -1.10 -0.39 9.59
N GLY A 237 -1.88 -1.32 10.13
CA GLY A 237 -3.32 -1.19 10.32
C GLY A 237 -4.11 -2.32 9.65
N ARG A 238 -5.44 -2.30 9.82
CA ARG A 238 -6.40 -3.27 9.26
C ARG A 238 -7.61 -2.61 8.60
N VAL A 239 -7.59 -1.29 8.44
CA VAL A 239 -8.61 -0.50 7.75
C VAL A 239 -8.03 0.60 6.88
N PHE A 240 -8.69 0.96 5.78
CA PHE A 240 -8.26 2.08 4.96
C PHE A 240 -8.42 3.44 5.66
N ASP A 241 -9.59 3.68 6.27
CA ASP A 241 -9.88 4.93 6.99
C ASP A 241 -9.60 4.78 8.48
N LEU A 242 -8.74 5.65 9.01
CA LEU A 242 -8.39 5.67 10.44
C LEU A 242 -9.61 5.95 11.33
N ALA A 243 -10.60 6.71 10.84
CA ALA A 243 -11.83 7.01 11.58
C ALA A 243 -12.71 5.76 11.79
N GLU A 244 -12.61 4.78 10.90
CA GLU A 244 -13.31 3.49 11.00
C GLU A 244 -12.57 2.46 11.87
N ALA A 245 -11.34 2.76 12.27
CA ALA A 245 -10.49 1.82 12.99
C ALA A 245 -11.03 1.52 14.40
N GLY A 246 -11.36 0.25 14.65
CA GLY A 246 -11.63 -0.27 15.98
C GLY A 246 -10.37 -0.50 16.82
N ASP A 247 -10.56 -1.17 17.95
CA ASP A 247 -9.47 -1.61 18.81
C ASP A 247 -8.58 -2.63 18.07
N GLY A 248 -7.28 -2.34 17.99
CA GLY A 248 -6.31 -3.18 17.29
C GLY A 248 -6.27 -3.00 15.77
N ASP A 249 -7.10 -2.14 15.18
CA ASP A 249 -7.10 -1.90 13.73
C ASP A 249 -6.10 -0.82 13.28
N ALA A 250 -5.67 0.07 14.19
CA ALA A 250 -4.73 1.14 13.89
C ALA A 250 -3.42 0.94 14.65
N ALA A 251 -2.31 1.32 14.02
CA ALA A 251 -1.04 1.43 14.71
C ALA A 251 -1.10 2.54 15.76
N ARG A 252 -0.28 2.42 16.79
CA ARG A 252 -0.22 3.37 17.90
C ARG A 252 1.22 3.65 18.29
N VAL A 253 1.55 4.93 18.45
CA VAL A 253 2.85 5.34 18.97
C VAL A 253 2.99 4.93 20.44
N PRO A 254 4.03 4.14 20.79
CA PRO A 254 4.24 3.66 22.16
C PRO A 254 4.71 4.80 23.10
N PRO A 255 4.84 4.53 24.42
CA PRO A 255 5.33 5.52 25.40
C PRO A 255 6.70 6.13 25.10
N SER A 256 7.53 5.49 24.27
CA SER A 256 8.82 6.05 23.83
C SER A 256 8.65 7.24 22.88
N GLY A 257 7.47 7.45 22.28
CA GLY A 257 7.25 8.48 21.27
C GLY A 257 7.64 8.08 19.85
N GLU A 258 8.11 6.84 19.64
CA GLU A 258 8.59 6.36 18.35
C GLU A 258 8.00 4.99 17.98
N ALA A 259 7.41 4.89 16.79
CA ALA A 259 6.99 3.63 16.18
C ALA A 259 7.89 3.30 14.99
N GLY A 260 8.53 2.12 15.01
CA GLY A 260 9.44 1.66 13.95
C GLY A 260 8.90 0.45 13.21
N TRP A 261 9.17 0.38 11.90
CA TRP A 261 8.86 -0.78 11.08
C TRP A 261 9.84 -0.92 9.92
N ARG A 262 9.90 -2.11 9.32
CA ARG A 262 10.73 -2.40 8.15
C ARG A 262 9.90 -3.01 7.04
N LEU A 263 9.94 -2.38 5.87
CA LEU A 263 9.53 -2.99 4.61
C LEU A 263 10.73 -3.66 3.96
N THR A 264 10.61 -4.93 3.59
CA THR A 264 11.60 -5.65 2.79
C THR A 264 11.02 -5.95 1.41
N VAL A 265 11.80 -5.63 0.38
CA VAL A 265 11.47 -5.86 -1.03
C VAL A 265 12.51 -6.78 -1.64
N THR A 266 12.09 -7.83 -2.35
CA THR A 266 13.02 -8.76 -3.02
C THR A 266 12.37 -9.46 -4.21
N ALA A 267 13.20 -9.91 -5.15
CA ALA A 267 12.77 -10.82 -6.22
C ALA A 267 12.73 -12.29 -5.78
N ALA A 268 13.25 -12.62 -4.60
CA ALA A 268 13.15 -13.97 -4.06
C ALA A 268 11.70 -14.27 -3.67
N CYS A 269 11.18 -15.40 -4.14
CA CYS A 269 9.88 -15.92 -3.74
C CYS A 269 10.07 -17.08 -2.75
N GLY A 270 9.25 -17.09 -1.70
CA GLY A 270 9.14 -18.19 -0.74
C GLY A 270 7.74 -18.79 -0.71
N CYS A 271 6.93 -18.54 -1.73
CA CYS A 271 5.65 -19.21 -1.93
C CYS A 271 5.96 -20.63 -2.40
N ALA A 272 5.62 -21.61 -1.56
CA ALA A 272 5.62 -23.02 -1.92
C ALA A 272 4.41 -23.33 -2.82
#